data_AF-A0A5C7L601-F1
#
_entry.id   AF-A0A5C7L601-F1
#
_cell.length_a   1.000
_cell.length_b   1.000
_cell.length_c   1.000
_cell.angle_alpha   90.00
_cell.angle_beta   90.00
_cell.angle_gamma   90.00
#
_symmetry.space_group_name_H-M   'P 1'
#
loop_
_entity.id
_entity.type
_entity.pdbx_description
1 polymer ?
#
loop_
_entity_poly.entity_id
_entity_poly.type
_entity_poly.pdbx_seq_one_letter_code
_entity_poly.pdbx_strand_id
1 'polypeptide(L)'
;MIDSVDHGRLAGSELESWLGHNEVISQIADQPDRDFAEVTWSQYGVVATDEIAVTARCGPLAYFCKAPSYLTYPVMADRIFGTDVRDVQLGLELADHLWVIYGDELAAQARRIRGGRAS
;
A
#
# COMPACT_ATOMS: atom_id res chain seq x y z
N MET A 1 0.72 -17.98 0.80
CA MET A 1 2.01 -17.57 1.39
C MET A 1 2.67 -16.75 0.31
N ILE A 2 3.04 -15.51 0.59
CA ILE A 2 3.63 -14.64 -0.43
C ILE A 2 5.09 -15.08 -0.63
N ASP A 3 5.41 -15.57 -1.83
CA ASP A 3 6.73 -16.16 -2.11
C ASP A 3 7.82 -15.10 -2.34
N SER A 4 7.43 -13.87 -2.70
CA SER A 4 8.33 -12.74 -2.91
C SER A 4 7.62 -11.43 -2.61
N VAL A 5 8.08 -10.70 -1.59
CA VAL A 5 7.60 -9.36 -1.24
C VAL A 5 8.74 -8.38 -1.43
N ASP A 6 8.51 -7.35 -2.23
CA ASP A 6 9.37 -6.16 -2.27
C ASP A 6 8.76 -5.08 -1.36
N HIS A 7 9.60 -4.40 -0.58
CA HIS A 7 9.16 -3.41 0.38
C HIS A 7 10.21 -2.33 0.62
N GLY A 8 9.76 -1.15 1.02
CA GLY A 8 10.68 -0.05 1.27
C GLY A 8 10.00 1.28 1.55
N ARG A 9 10.81 2.34 1.53
CA ARG A 9 10.31 3.72 1.50
C ARG A 9 9.69 4.01 0.15
N LEU A 10 8.57 4.72 0.16
CA LEU A 10 7.91 5.11 -1.08
C LEU A 10 8.75 6.14 -1.86
N ALA A 11 9.33 7.12 -1.17
CA ALA A 11 10.12 8.17 -1.80
C ALA A 11 11.32 7.60 -2.59
N GLY A 12 11.38 7.93 -3.88
CA GLY A 12 12.40 7.47 -4.82
C GLY A 12 12.24 6.03 -5.31
N SER A 13 11.14 5.35 -4.96
CA SER A 13 10.85 3.99 -5.44
C SER A 13 10.26 4.00 -6.85
N GLU A 14 10.33 2.86 -7.53
CA GLU A 14 9.61 2.67 -8.80
C GLU A 14 8.10 2.83 -8.64
N LEU A 15 7.55 2.38 -7.50
CA LEU A 15 6.12 2.53 -7.20
C LEU A 15 5.70 4.01 -7.12
N GLU A 16 6.53 4.88 -6.55
CA GLU A 16 6.25 6.33 -6.55
C GLU A 16 6.22 6.90 -7.98
N SER A 17 7.12 6.43 -8.85
CA SER A 17 7.11 6.83 -10.26
C SER A 17 5.82 6.38 -10.95
N TRP A 18 5.39 5.14 -10.77
CA TRP A 18 4.14 4.62 -11.38
C TRP A 18 2.90 5.37 -10.87
N LEU A 19 2.85 5.68 -9.57
CA LEU A 19 1.80 6.52 -8.98
C LEU A 19 1.79 7.92 -9.61
N GLY A 20 2.96 8.53 -9.80
CA GLY A 20 3.10 9.87 -10.40
C GLY A 20 2.69 9.93 -11.88
N HIS A 21 2.78 8.81 -12.60
CA HIS A 21 2.42 8.71 -14.02
C HIS A 21 1.01 8.17 -14.27
N ASN A 22 0.23 7.87 -13.23
CA ASN A 22 -1.07 7.18 -13.33
C ASN A 22 -0.99 5.80 -14.01
N GLU A 23 0.11 5.07 -13.80
CA GLU A 23 0.34 3.71 -14.35
C GLU A 23 -0.16 2.61 -13.37
N VAL A 24 -1.08 2.97 -12.50
CA VAL A 24 -1.70 2.09 -11.51
C VAL A 24 -3.22 2.22 -11.52
N ILE A 25 -3.89 1.17 -11.09
CA ILE A 25 -5.33 1.17 -10.82
C ILE A 25 -5.52 1.31 -9.31
N SER A 26 -6.12 2.40 -8.87
CA SER A 26 -6.48 2.58 -7.47
C SER A 26 -7.63 1.65 -7.08
N GLN A 27 -7.38 0.74 -6.14
CA GLN A 27 -8.36 -0.25 -5.67
C GLN A 27 -8.94 0.16 -4.31
N ILE A 28 -8.10 0.68 -3.41
CA ILE A 28 -8.47 1.29 -2.13
C ILE A 28 -7.62 2.55 -1.96
N ALA A 29 -8.21 3.67 -1.58
CA ALA A 29 -7.50 4.94 -1.43
C ALA A 29 -7.71 5.55 -0.06
N ASP A 30 -6.59 5.91 0.59
CA ASP A 30 -6.52 6.75 1.78
C ASP A 30 -7.42 6.32 2.94
N GLN A 31 -7.56 5.01 3.13
CA GLN A 31 -8.36 4.44 4.21
C GLN A 31 -7.60 4.63 5.53
N PRO A 32 -8.16 5.35 6.53
CA PRO A 32 -7.51 5.51 7.82
C PRO A 32 -7.40 4.16 8.54
N ASP A 33 -6.28 3.97 9.21
CA ASP A 33 -6.07 2.85 10.12
C ASP A 33 -7.04 2.94 11.30
N ARG A 34 -7.48 1.77 11.78
CA ARG A 34 -8.46 1.68 12.87
C ARG A 34 -7.91 2.18 14.21
N ASP A 35 -6.66 1.83 14.50
CA ASP A 35 -6.05 2.05 15.82
C ASP A 35 -5.21 3.35 15.81
N PHE A 36 -4.70 3.74 14.64
CA PHE A 36 -3.92 4.95 14.41
C PHE A 36 -4.45 5.76 13.23
N ALA A 37 -5.56 6.50 13.40
CA ALA A 37 -6.23 7.25 12.31
C ALA A 37 -5.33 8.25 11.53
N GLU A 38 -4.16 8.62 12.06
CA GLU A 38 -3.14 9.41 11.36
C GLU A 38 -2.33 8.61 10.32
N VAL A 39 -2.43 7.28 10.34
CA VAL A 39 -1.90 6.36 9.33
C VAL A 39 -3.00 6.11 8.29
N THR A 40 -2.69 6.29 7.01
CA THR A 40 -3.59 5.97 5.90
C THR A 40 -3.02 4.85 5.04
N TRP A 41 -3.92 4.00 4.57
CA TRP A 41 -3.63 2.83 3.75
C TRP A 41 -4.23 3.00 2.35
N SER A 42 -3.46 2.64 1.35
CA SER A 42 -3.92 2.58 -0.03
C SER A 42 -3.45 1.29 -0.70
N GLN A 43 -4.27 0.75 -1.59
CA GLN A 43 -4.00 -0.45 -2.38
C GLN A 43 -4.13 -0.12 -3.87
N TYR A 44 -3.18 -0.63 -4.64
CA TYR A 44 -3.06 -0.38 -6.07
C TYR A 44 -2.80 -1.67 -6.82
N GLY A 45 -3.37 -1.79 -8.01
CA GLY A 45 -2.91 -2.72 -9.04
C GLY A 45 -1.89 -2.04 -9.93
N VAL A 46 -0.66 -2.54 -9.99
CA VAL A 46 0.41 -2.00 -10.86
C VAL A 46 0.28 -2.63 -12.24
N VAL A 47 -0.03 -1.80 -13.24
CA VAL A 47 -0.35 -2.29 -14.58
C VAL A 47 0.89 -2.83 -15.29
N ALA A 48 2.02 -2.15 -15.14
CA ALA A 48 3.26 -2.49 -15.85
C ALA A 48 3.83 -3.86 -15.47
N THR A 49 3.59 -4.33 -14.25
CA THR A 49 4.23 -5.52 -13.67
C THR A 49 3.25 -6.59 -13.21
N ASP A 50 1.94 -6.35 -13.33
CA ASP A 50 0.90 -7.27 -12.84
C ASP A 50 1.02 -7.56 -11.33
N GLU A 51 1.38 -6.54 -10.55
CA GLU A 51 1.58 -6.63 -9.10
C GLU A 51 0.44 -5.95 -8.33
N ILE A 52 0.23 -6.40 -7.09
CA ILE A 52 -0.52 -5.64 -6.09
C ILE A 52 0.48 -4.91 -5.20
N ALA A 53 0.22 -3.63 -4.97
CA ALA A 53 0.99 -2.78 -4.10
C ALA A 53 0.11 -2.18 -3.00
N VAL A 54 0.65 -2.09 -1.80
CA VAL A 54 0.04 -1.41 -0.65
C VAL A 54 0.99 -0.36 -0.14
N THR A 55 0.46 0.81 0.18
CA THR A 55 1.22 1.89 0.83
C THR A 55 0.62 2.24 2.18
N ALA A 56 1.48 2.52 3.15
CA ALA A 56 1.12 3.15 4.42
C ALA A 56 1.77 4.54 4.50
N ARG A 57 0.98 5.56 4.84
CA ARG A 57 1.45 6.94 4.99
C ARG A 57 1.09 7.48 6.36
N CYS A 58 2.00 8.22 6.99
CA CYS A 58 1.74 8.92 8.25
C CYS A 58 2.59 10.20 8.33
N GLY A 59 1.97 11.35 8.03
CA GLY A 59 2.70 12.61 7.90
C GLY A 59 3.83 12.50 6.86
N PRO A 60 5.11 12.73 7.22
CA PRO A 60 6.23 12.64 6.29
C PRO A 60 6.67 11.20 5.99
N LEU A 61 6.17 10.20 6.73
CA LEU A 61 6.52 8.80 6.49
C LEU A 61 5.63 8.21 5.42
N ALA A 62 6.24 7.49 4.48
CA ALA A 62 5.52 6.72 3.46
C ALA A 62 6.33 5.46 3.13
N TYR A 63 5.68 4.31 3.27
CA TYR A 63 6.25 2.98 3.03
C TYR A 63 5.38 2.20 2.06
N PHE A 64 5.94 1.19 1.41
CA PHE A 64 5.22 0.29 0.52
C PHE A 64 5.63 -1.17 0.69
N CYS A 65 4.72 -2.06 0.32
CA CYS A 65 4.93 -3.47 0.02
C CYS A 65 4.29 -3.78 -1.34
N LYS A 66 4.92 -4.60 -2.18
CA LYS A 66 4.33 -5.11 -3.42
C LYS A 66 4.72 -6.55 -3.70
N ALA A 67 3.84 -7.26 -4.39
CA ALA A 67 4.06 -8.62 -4.82
C ALA A 67 3.26 -8.93 -6.10
N PRO A 68 3.68 -9.93 -6.90
CA PRO A 68 2.91 -10.39 -8.05
C PRO A 68 1.47 -10.76 -7.66
N SER A 69 0.52 -10.38 -8.50
CA SER A 69 -0.88 -10.77 -8.36
C SER A 69 -1.03 -12.30 -8.38
N TYR A 70 -1.91 -12.84 -7.53
CA TYR A 70 -2.26 -14.27 -7.57
C TYR A 70 -3.02 -14.67 -8.84
N LEU A 71 -3.60 -13.69 -9.54
CA LEU A 71 -4.31 -13.88 -10.78
C LEU A 71 -3.37 -13.57 -11.95
N THR A 72 -3.23 -14.52 -12.85
CA THR A 72 -2.47 -14.35 -14.10
C THR A 72 -3.37 -14.03 -15.30
N TYR A 73 -4.69 -14.16 -15.15
CA TYR A 73 -5.68 -13.82 -16.17
C TYR A 73 -7.03 -13.44 -15.51
N PRO A 74 -7.67 -12.32 -15.92
CA PRO A 74 -7.11 -11.28 -16.78
C PRO A 74 -5.89 -10.62 -16.13
N VAL A 75 -4.94 -10.12 -16.93
CA VAL A 75 -3.80 -9.33 -16.41
C VAL A 75 -4.30 -7.98 -15.89
N MET A 76 -3.53 -7.30 -15.05
CA MET A 76 -3.92 -6.05 -14.41
C MET A 76 -4.46 -5.00 -15.39
N ALA A 77 -3.84 -4.87 -16.57
CA ALA A 77 -4.25 -3.93 -17.62
C ALA A 77 -5.71 -4.15 -18.10
N ASP A 78 -6.17 -5.40 -18.04
CA ASP A 78 -7.50 -5.80 -18.50
C ASP A 78 -8.54 -5.78 -17.36
N ARG A 79 -8.12 -5.53 -16.12
CA ARG A 79 -9.00 -5.43 -14.92
C ARG A 79 -9.63 -4.05 -14.81
N ILE A 80 -10.27 -3.61 -15.89
CA ILE A 80 -10.89 -2.28 -16.01
C ILE A 80 -12.09 -2.14 -15.06
N PHE A 81 -12.76 -3.25 -14.72
CA PHE A 81 -13.96 -3.26 -13.89
C PHE A 81 -13.83 -4.24 -12.72
N GLY A 82 -13.72 -3.69 -11.52
CA GLY A 82 -13.78 -4.44 -10.26
C GLY A 82 -12.40 -4.86 -9.74
N THR A 83 -12.24 -4.73 -8.43
CA THR A 83 -11.13 -5.32 -7.69
C THR A 83 -11.45 -6.80 -7.47
N ASP A 84 -10.56 -7.70 -7.88
CA ASP A 84 -10.75 -9.12 -7.60
C ASP A 84 -10.56 -9.42 -6.11
N VAL A 85 -11.34 -10.35 -5.56
CA VAL A 85 -11.25 -10.75 -4.16
C VAL A 85 -9.86 -11.27 -3.80
N ARG A 86 -9.16 -11.94 -4.72
CA ARG A 86 -7.77 -12.40 -4.52
C ARG A 86 -6.78 -11.24 -4.43
N ASP A 87 -7.01 -10.16 -5.17
CA ASP A 87 -6.17 -8.95 -5.10
C ASP A 87 -6.40 -8.24 -3.77
N VAL A 88 -7.64 -8.19 -3.28
CA VAL A 88 -7.94 -7.69 -1.92
C VAL A 88 -7.27 -8.55 -0.85
N GLN A 89 -7.33 -9.88 -0.98
CA GLN A 89 -6.68 -10.79 -0.04
C GLN A 89 -5.16 -10.55 -0.01
N LEU A 90 -4.52 -10.46 -1.17
CA LEU A 90 -3.09 -10.16 -1.26
C LEU A 90 -2.78 -8.78 -0.66
N GLY A 91 -3.61 -7.77 -0.92
CA GLY A 91 -3.45 -6.46 -0.31
C GLY A 91 -3.49 -6.50 1.23
N LEU A 92 -4.39 -7.28 1.82
CA LEU A 92 -4.43 -7.47 3.27
C LEU A 92 -3.16 -8.16 3.79
N GLU A 93 -2.69 -9.22 3.13
CA GLU A 93 -1.44 -9.90 3.51
C GLU A 93 -0.23 -8.96 3.41
N LEU A 94 -0.17 -8.10 2.38
CA LEU A 94 0.88 -7.10 2.20
C LEU A 94 0.79 -5.99 3.26
N ALA A 95 -0.42 -5.56 3.64
CA ALA A 95 -0.62 -4.58 4.70
C ALA A 95 -0.13 -5.11 6.05
N ASP A 96 -0.48 -6.36 6.39
CA ASP A 96 0.01 -7.05 7.59
C ASP A 96 1.55 -7.13 7.58
N HIS A 97 2.13 -7.52 6.45
CA HIS A 97 3.58 -7.57 6.31
C HIS A 97 4.23 -6.19 6.47
N LEU A 98 3.65 -5.15 5.87
CA LEU A 98 4.15 -3.79 5.97
C LEU A 98 4.11 -3.28 7.41
N TRP A 99 3.04 -3.62 8.14
CA TRP A 99 2.88 -3.29 9.55
C TRP A 99 3.91 -3.99 10.43
N VAL A 100 4.20 -5.27 10.18
CA VAL A 100 5.25 -6.01 10.91
C VAL A 100 6.61 -5.33 10.77
N ILE A 101 6.93 -4.77 9.59
CA ILE A 101 8.22 -4.12 9.35
C ILE A 101 8.27 -2.69 9.90
N TYR A 102 7.26 -1.87 9.58
CA TYR A 102 7.31 -0.41 9.79
C TYR A 102 6.28 0.12 10.80
N GLY A 103 5.46 -0.75 11.38
CA GLY A 103 4.36 -0.38 12.27
C GLY A 103 4.80 0.43 13.49
N ASP A 104 5.97 0.11 14.08
CA ASP A 104 6.51 0.85 15.21
C ASP A 104 6.83 2.31 14.86
N GLU A 105 7.43 2.55 13.68
CA GLU A 105 7.74 3.91 13.20
C GLU A 105 6.47 4.69 12.88
N LEU A 106 5.52 4.06 12.19
CA LEU A 106 4.22 4.63 11.85
C LEU A 106 3.43 4.99 13.12
N ALA A 107 3.34 4.08 14.08
CA ALA A 107 2.65 4.30 15.34
C ALA A 107 3.33 5.39 16.19
N ALA A 108 4.66 5.43 16.22
CA ALA A 108 5.39 6.51 16.89
C ALA A 108 5.09 7.87 16.24
N GLN A 109 5.07 7.94 14.92
CA GLN A 109 4.76 9.17 14.19
C GLN A 109 3.30 9.62 14.40
N ALA A 110 2.35 8.69 14.36
CA ALA A 110 0.94 8.97 14.64
C ALA A 110 0.75 9.60 16.03
N ARG A 111 1.41 9.05 17.06
CA ARG A 111 1.38 9.60 18.43
C ARG A 111 1.97 11.02 18.49
N ARG A 112 3.05 11.29 17.77
CA ARG A 112 3.64 12.65 17.69
C ARG A 112 2.67 13.65 17.07
N ILE A 113 2.06 13.28 15.94
CA ILE A 113 1.07 14.13 15.26
C ILE A 113 -0.11 14.44 16.19
N ARG A 114 -0.61 13.43 16.89
CA ARG A 114 -1.71 13.57 17.85
C ARG A 114 -1.34 14.48 19.01
N GLY A 115 -0.14 14.32 19.58
CA GLY A 115 0.35 15.17 20.67
C GLY A 115 0.57 16.62 20.26
N GLY A 116 1.03 16.87 19.03
CA GLY A 116 1.23 18.23 18.50
C GLY A 116 -0.05 18.96 18.08
N ARG A 117 -1.18 18.25 17.95
CA ARG A 117 -2.50 18.86 17.67
C ARG A 117 -3.20 19.41 18.92
N ALA A 118 -2.72 19.05 20.11
CA ALA A 118 -3.31 19.45 21.39
C ALA A 118 -2.67 20.72 22.01
N SER A 119 -1.80 21.41 21.26
CA SER A 119 -1.05 22.60 21.68
C SER A 119 -1.38 23.82 20.83
#